data_AF-A0A266QCT1-F1
#
_entry.id   AF-A0A266QCT1-F1
#
_cell.length_a   1.000
_cell.length_b   1.000
_cell.length_c   1.000
_cell.angle_alpha   90.00
_cell.angle_beta   90.00
_cell.angle_gamma   90.00
#
_symmetry.space_group_name_H-M   'P 1'
#
loop_
_entity.id
_entity.type
_entity.pdbx_description
1 polymer ?
#
loop_
_entity_poly.entity_id
_entity_poly.type
_entity_poly.pdbx_seq_one_letter_code
_entity_poly.pdbx_strand_id
1 'polypeptide(L)'
;MPLAPDANSAELKLRASESLMNGASFSTPFKCVTPEDIEIAKSAGSTPRHIDAREAVARDFLNNNGFTKDQIADALGASDGSKKGGIDLSMPVEVVTFPPPEKMTQYVKSHGYPGNWFDPLSTQSPEMLGINGEKRTLKNFDVVPGNGLKSVAKPVVDDWTNPENPVLTSGGGIQLLVNDETKNMISRINLRGV
;
A
#
# COMPACT_ATOMS: atom_id res chain seq x y z
N MET A 1 7.51 -17.96 69.08
CA MET A 1 6.33 -17.88 68.19
C MET A 1 6.74 -17.13 66.92
N PRO A 2 6.71 -17.73 65.73
CA PRO A 2 6.78 -16.98 64.48
C PRO A 2 5.37 -16.64 63.97
N LEU A 3 5.20 -15.40 63.54
CA LEU A 3 3.99 -14.77 63.01
C LEU A 3 3.63 -15.34 61.63
N ALA A 4 2.34 -15.57 61.40
CA ALA A 4 1.81 -15.90 60.07
C ALA A 4 1.90 -14.69 59.14
N PRO A 5 2.24 -14.85 57.84
CA PRO A 5 2.31 -13.75 56.91
C PRO A 5 0.93 -13.22 56.52
N ASP A 6 0.86 -11.91 56.47
CA ASP A 6 -0.31 -11.05 56.31
C ASP A 6 -1.01 -11.23 54.94
N ALA A 7 -2.28 -11.63 54.95
CA ALA A 7 -3.09 -11.91 53.76
C ALA A 7 -3.34 -10.65 52.88
N ASN A 8 -3.04 -9.46 53.40
CA ASN A 8 -3.31 -8.20 52.72
C ASN A 8 -2.26 -7.82 51.65
N SER A 9 -1.09 -8.49 51.62
CA SER A 9 -0.05 -8.22 50.62
C SER A 9 -0.29 -8.95 49.29
N ALA A 10 -1.07 -10.04 49.30
CA ALA A 10 -1.33 -10.85 48.11
C ALA A 10 -2.39 -10.20 47.20
N GLU A 11 -3.47 -9.64 47.76
CA GLU A 11 -4.52 -8.99 46.95
C GLU A 11 -4.08 -7.65 46.34
N LEU A 12 -3.22 -6.90 47.03
CA LEU A 12 -2.63 -5.66 46.50
C LEU A 12 -1.67 -5.91 45.33
N LYS A 13 -1.00 -7.07 45.31
CA LYS A 13 -0.15 -7.47 44.17
C LYS A 13 -0.98 -7.93 42.97
N LEU A 14 -2.12 -8.59 43.20
CA LEU A 14 -2.99 -9.07 42.12
C LEU A 14 -3.71 -7.93 41.40
N ARG A 15 -4.17 -6.90 42.13
CA ARG A 15 -4.78 -5.70 41.53
C ARG A 15 -3.77 -4.78 40.84
N ALA A 16 -2.51 -4.78 41.29
CA ALA A 16 -1.44 -4.07 40.60
C ALA A 16 -1.05 -4.76 39.27
N SER A 17 -1.16 -6.09 39.17
CA SER A 17 -0.93 -6.81 37.91
C SER A 17 -2.05 -6.67 36.88
N GLU A 18 -3.31 -6.48 37.31
CA GLU A 18 -4.43 -6.22 36.37
C GLU A 18 -4.44 -4.79 35.83
N SER A 19 -3.94 -3.81 36.61
CA SER A 19 -3.84 -2.41 36.15
C SER A 19 -2.68 -2.15 35.19
N LEU A 20 -1.70 -3.04 35.09
CA LEU A 20 -0.53 -2.91 34.20
C LEU A 20 -0.74 -3.56 32.82
N MET A 21 -1.86 -4.26 32.59
CA MET A 21 -2.15 -4.95 31.32
C MET A 21 -3.02 -4.13 30.35
N ASN A 22 -3.52 -2.95 30.73
CA ASN A 22 -4.42 -2.12 29.92
C ASN A 22 -3.79 -0.83 29.34
N GLY A 23 -2.46 -0.77 29.24
CA GLY A 23 -1.74 0.43 28.79
C GLY A 23 -0.81 0.26 27.59
N ALA A 24 -0.72 -0.93 27.01
CA ALA A 24 0.08 -1.14 25.81
C ALA A 24 -0.83 -1.09 24.59
N SER A 25 -0.75 0.02 23.85
CA SER A 25 -1.04 -0.01 22.42
C SER A 25 -0.11 -1.05 21.81
N PHE A 26 -0.63 -2.27 21.61
CA PHE A 26 0.05 -3.30 20.85
C PHE A 26 0.07 -2.84 19.39
N SER A 27 1.03 -1.99 19.06
CA SER A 27 1.66 -2.04 17.74
C SER A 27 2.26 -3.43 17.64
N THR A 28 1.48 -4.41 17.16
CA THR A 28 1.96 -5.75 16.85
C THR A 28 3.29 -5.62 16.10
N PRO A 29 4.38 -6.25 16.57
CA PRO A 29 5.64 -6.24 15.82
C PRO A 29 5.35 -6.73 14.41
N PHE A 30 5.78 -5.96 13.41
CA PHE A 30 5.51 -6.29 12.00
C PHE A 30 5.92 -7.75 11.76
N LYS A 31 4.94 -8.58 11.34
CA LYS A 31 5.20 -9.96 10.96
C LYS A 31 6.23 -9.92 9.83
N CYS A 32 7.39 -10.54 10.05
CA CYS A 32 8.40 -10.70 8.99
C CYS A 32 7.76 -11.52 7.85
N VAL A 33 7.83 -11.01 6.61
CA VAL A 33 7.27 -11.67 5.43
C VAL A 33 8.03 -12.97 5.19
N THR A 34 7.29 -14.08 5.16
CA THR A 34 7.84 -15.41 4.89
C THR A 34 7.76 -15.75 3.39
N PRO A 35 8.55 -16.71 2.89
CA PRO A 35 8.37 -17.22 1.52
C PRO A 35 6.95 -17.73 1.24
N GLU A 36 6.29 -18.32 2.24
CA GLU A 36 4.89 -18.76 2.13
C GLU A 36 3.94 -17.56 1.95
N ASP A 37 4.15 -16.46 2.68
CA ASP A 37 3.37 -15.23 2.50
C ASP A 37 3.52 -14.68 1.06
N ILE A 38 4.73 -14.76 0.50
CA ILE A 38 4.98 -14.33 -0.89
C ILE A 38 4.19 -15.18 -1.88
N GLU A 39 4.20 -16.51 -1.74
CA GLU A 39 3.48 -17.40 -2.65
C GLU A 39 1.95 -17.22 -2.54
N ILE A 40 1.43 -17.09 -1.31
CA ILE A 40 0.01 -16.85 -1.07
C ILE A 40 -0.42 -15.48 -1.58
N ALA A 41 0.43 -14.45 -1.47
CA ALA A 41 0.08 -13.12 -1.95
C ALA A 41 -0.16 -13.09 -3.46
N LYS A 42 0.61 -13.89 -4.22
CA LYS A 42 0.50 -14.03 -5.68
C LYS A 42 -0.65 -14.93 -6.12
N SER A 43 -1.13 -15.83 -5.26
CA SER A 43 -2.15 -16.81 -5.64
C SER A 43 -3.54 -16.19 -5.78
N ALA A 44 -4.35 -16.81 -6.64
CA ALA A 44 -5.76 -16.48 -6.79
C ALA A 44 -6.55 -16.87 -5.53
N GLY A 45 -7.61 -16.11 -5.23
CA GLY A 45 -8.46 -16.31 -4.06
C GLY A 45 -8.54 -15.06 -3.18
N SER A 46 -9.39 -15.10 -2.15
CA SER A 46 -9.65 -13.95 -1.27
C SER A 46 -9.94 -14.37 0.17
N THR A 47 -9.41 -15.52 0.58
CA THR A 47 -9.54 -15.96 1.99
C THR A 47 -8.83 -14.96 2.93
N PRO A 48 -9.15 -14.93 4.23
CA PRO A 48 -8.45 -14.07 5.19
C PRO A 48 -6.92 -14.25 5.12
N ARG A 49 -6.45 -15.49 4.96
CA ARG A 49 -5.02 -15.80 4.78
C ARG A 49 -4.41 -15.13 3.55
N HIS A 50 -5.14 -15.01 2.44
CA HIS A 50 -4.68 -14.29 1.25
C HIS A 50 -4.55 -12.80 1.54
N ILE A 51 -5.58 -12.20 2.15
CA ILE A 51 -5.61 -10.78 2.47
C ILE A 51 -4.45 -10.44 3.41
N ASP A 52 -4.24 -11.22 4.47
CA ASP A 52 -3.16 -11.03 5.44
C ASP A 52 -1.77 -11.14 4.77
N ALA A 53 -1.58 -12.11 3.88
CA ALA A 53 -0.33 -12.29 3.15
C ALA A 53 -0.04 -11.12 2.21
N ARG A 54 -1.06 -10.63 1.48
CA ARG A 54 -0.95 -9.49 0.56
C ARG A 54 -0.67 -8.21 1.30
N GLU A 55 -1.33 -7.98 2.43
CA GLU A 55 -1.05 -6.84 3.28
C GLU A 55 0.39 -6.90 3.79
N ALA A 56 0.83 -8.06 4.29
CA ALA A 56 2.19 -8.24 4.80
C ALA A 56 3.24 -7.95 3.71
N VAL A 57 3.10 -8.54 2.52
CA VAL A 57 4.01 -8.32 1.38
C VAL A 57 4.01 -6.86 0.91
N ALA A 58 2.83 -6.25 0.74
CA ALA A 58 2.73 -4.86 0.31
C ALA A 58 3.33 -3.90 1.36
N ARG A 59 3.03 -4.13 2.63
CA ARG A 59 3.52 -3.31 3.74
C ARG A 59 5.03 -3.43 3.91
N ASP A 60 5.58 -4.64 3.80
CA ASP A 60 7.03 -4.87 3.81
C ASP A 60 7.72 -4.14 2.67
N PHE A 61 7.19 -4.25 1.44
CA PHE A 61 7.70 -3.50 0.30
C PHE A 61 7.70 -2.00 0.59
N LEU A 62 6.58 -1.42 1.03
CA LEU A 62 6.48 0.01 1.28
C LEU A 62 7.44 0.48 2.39
N ASN A 63 7.52 -0.24 3.51
CA ASN A 63 8.41 0.08 4.63
C ASN A 63 9.88 0.03 4.22
N ASN A 64 10.26 -0.94 3.39
CA ASN A 64 11.65 -1.15 2.97
C ASN A 64 12.06 -0.29 1.75
N ASN A 65 11.13 0.46 1.16
CA ASN A 65 11.37 1.26 -0.05
C ASN A 65 11.14 2.78 0.16
N GLY A 66 11.22 3.26 1.40
CA GLY A 66 11.26 4.69 1.71
C GLY A 66 9.93 5.43 1.60
N PHE A 67 8.81 4.71 1.60
CA PHE A 67 7.48 5.34 1.61
C PHE A 67 7.16 5.92 2.99
N THR A 68 6.51 7.09 3.01
CA THR A 68 6.06 7.71 4.26
C THR A 68 4.83 6.99 4.82
N LYS A 69 4.50 7.23 6.10
CA LYS A 69 3.28 6.70 6.73
C LYS A 69 2.01 7.07 5.95
N ASP A 70 1.95 8.30 5.43
CA ASP A 70 0.81 8.78 4.66
C ASP A 70 0.71 8.07 3.32
N GLN A 71 1.83 7.86 2.61
CA GLN A 71 1.84 7.09 1.36
C GLN A 71 1.47 5.62 1.58
N ILE A 72 1.89 5.03 2.70
CA ILE A 72 1.47 3.69 3.10
C ILE A 72 -0.04 3.66 3.35
N ALA A 73 -0.60 4.67 4.00
CA ALA A 73 -2.04 4.77 4.23
C ALA A 73 -2.82 5.01 2.92
N ASP A 74 -2.26 5.75 1.96
CA ASP A 74 -2.87 5.91 0.63
C ASP A 74 -2.89 4.58 -0.15
N ALA A 75 -1.88 3.72 0.04
CA ALA A 75 -1.83 2.40 -0.61
C ALA A 75 -2.70 1.35 0.08
N LEU A 76 -2.57 1.18 1.40
CA LEU A 76 -3.17 0.08 2.18
C LEU A 76 -4.38 0.48 3.02
N GLY A 77 -4.61 1.78 3.19
CA GLY A 77 -5.57 2.32 4.13
C GLY A 77 -4.92 2.64 5.47
N ALA A 78 -5.54 3.58 6.20
CA ALA A 78 -5.14 3.89 7.57
C ALA A 78 -5.75 2.88 8.54
N SER A 79 -4.99 2.53 9.59
CA SER A 79 -5.43 1.58 10.62
C SER A 79 -6.66 2.05 11.41
N ASP A 80 -6.88 3.37 11.47
CA ASP A 80 -8.04 4.00 12.11
C ASP A 80 -9.25 4.15 11.16
N GLY A 81 -9.14 3.70 9.91
CA GLY A 81 -10.19 3.80 8.90
C GLY A 81 -10.35 5.18 8.27
N SER A 82 -9.52 6.17 8.64
CA SER A 82 -9.59 7.54 8.10
C SER A 82 -9.28 7.62 6.59
N LYS A 83 -8.49 6.67 6.07
CA LYS A 83 -8.16 6.54 4.65
C LYS A 83 -8.48 5.15 4.15
N LYS A 84 -9.15 5.08 3.00
CA LYS A 84 -9.31 3.85 2.23
C LYS A 84 -8.13 3.72 1.26
N GLY A 85 -7.36 2.65 1.36
CA GLY A 85 -6.23 2.40 0.47
C GLY A 85 -6.65 2.12 -0.97
N GLY A 86 -5.77 2.43 -1.91
CA GLY A 86 -5.96 2.19 -3.35
C GLY A 86 -5.66 0.75 -3.82
N ILE A 87 -5.05 -0.10 -2.99
CA ILE A 87 -4.78 -1.50 -3.33
C ILE A 87 -5.97 -2.39 -2.95
N ASP A 88 -6.43 -3.22 -3.88
CA ASP A 88 -7.38 -4.28 -3.60
C ASP A 88 -6.68 -5.53 -3.07
N LEU A 89 -6.65 -5.69 -1.74
CA LEU A 89 -6.05 -6.84 -1.08
C LEU A 89 -6.87 -8.14 -1.27
N SER A 90 -8.06 -8.08 -1.86
CA SER A 90 -8.79 -9.28 -2.28
C SER A 90 -8.25 -9.88 -3.59
N MET A 91 -7.35 -9.17 -4.28
CA MET A 91 -6.69 -9.58 -5.52
C MET A 91 -5.18 -9.81 -5.32
N PRO A 92 -4.51 -10.59 -6.19
CA PRO A 92 -3.09 -10.88 -6.05
C PRO A 92 -2.19 -9.64 -5.95
N VAL A 93 -1.15 -9.75 -5.13
CA VAL A 93 -0.10 -8.74 -4.94
C VAL A 93 1.26 -9.40 -5.13
N GLU A 94 2.15 -8.74 -5.87
CA GLU A 94 3.47 -9.27 -6.20
C GLU A 94 4.53 -8.16 -6.23
N VAL A 95 5.69 -8.40 -5.63
CA VAL A 95 6.89 -7.62 -5.91
C VAL A 95 7.50 -8.17 -7.20
N VAL A 96 7.57 -7.34 -8.23
CA VAL A 96 8.12 -7.69 -9.55
C VAL A 96 9.38 -6.88 -9.83
N THR A 97 10.31 -7.48 -10.57
CA THR A 97 11.46 -6.78 -11.16
C THR A 97 11.11 -6.38 -12.58
N PHE A 98 11.46 -5.15 -12.97
CA PHE A 98 11.28 -4.63 -14.32
C PHE A 98 12.59 -3.97 -14.80
N PRO A 99 12.79 -3.77 -16.12
CA PRO A 99 11.99 -4.32 -17.21
C PRO A 99 12.03 -5.87 -17.24
N PRO A 100 11.02 -6.54 -17.85
CA PRO A 100 9.90 -6.00 -18.64
C PRO A 100 8.69 -5.52 -17.79
N PRO A 101 7.87 -4.57 -18.31
CA PRO A 101 7.88 -4.01 -19.66
C PRO A 101 8.95 -2.91 -19.83
N GLU A 102 9.42 -2.68 -21.06
CA GLU A 102 10.40 -1.61 -21.38
C GLU A 102 9.79 -0.20 -21.30
N LYS A 103 8.46 -0.12 -21.41
CA LYS A 103 7.68 1.11 -21.28
C LYS A 103 6.48 0.87 -20.40
N MET A 104 6.09 1.91 -19.67
CA MET A 104 4.82 1.96 -18.95
C MET A 104 4.12 3.27 -19.26
N THR A 105 2.83 3.35 -18.96
CA THR A 105 2.09 4.61 -19.08
C THR A 105 1.60 5.12 -17.74
N GLN A 106 1.22 6.40 -17.72
CA GLN A 106 0.55 7.01 -16.58
C GLN A 106 -0.32 8.18 -17.05
N TYR A 107 -1.47 8.35 -16.40
CA TYR A 107 -2.29 9.56 -16.50
C TYR A 107 -1.74 10.65 -15.59
N VAL A 108 -0.97 11.57 -16.18
CA VAL A 108 -0.25 12.64 -15.47
C VAL A 108 -1.01 13.96 -15.54
N LYS A 109 -0.83 14.81 -14.51
CA LYS A 109 -1.33 16.20 -14.52
C LYS A 109 -0.58 17.03 -15.58
N SER A 110 -0.99 18.29 -15.74
CA SER A 110 -0.46 19.23 -16.75
C SER A 110 1.07 19.38 -16.77
N HIS A 111 1.77 19.27 -15.63
CA HIS A 111 3.24 19.32 -15.58
C HIS A 111 3.91 18.14 -16.30
N GLY A 112 3.18 17.04 -16.51
CA GLY A 112 3.62 15.94 -17.36
C GLY A 112 4.75 15.07 -16.81
N TYR A 113 5.09 15.23 -15.53
CA TYR A 113 6.09 14.40 -14.82
C TYR A 113 5.41 13.19 -14.18
N PRO A 114 6.12 12.06 -14.06
CA PRO A 114 5.52 10.86 -13.51
C PRO A 114 5.36 10.94 -11.98
N GLY A 115 4.29 10.33 -11.48
CA GLY A 115 4.15 9.92 -10.07
C GLY A 115 4.64 8.48 -9.85
N ASN A 116 4.33 7.90 -8.69
CA ASN A 116 4.78 6.55 -8.32
C ASN A 116 3.92 5.41 -8.90
N TRP A 117 2.69 5.66 -9.35
CA TRP A 117 1.74 4.65 -9.82
C TRP A 117 1.67 4.57 -11.34
N PHE A 118 2.06 3.45 -11.93
CA PHE A 118 2.08 3.25 -13.38
C PHE A 118 1.03 2.25 -13.84
N ASP A 119 0.56 2.40 -15.08
CA ASP A 119 -0.15 1.37 -15.84
C ASP A 119 0.89 0.52 -16.60
N PRO A 120 1.15 -0.73 -16.18
CA PRO A 120 2.07 -1.62 -16.86
C PRO A 120 1.52 -2.23 -18.15
N LEU A 121 0.21 -2.16 -18.40
CA LEU A 121 -0.46 -2.70 -19.60
C LEU A 121 -0.66 -1.66 -20.70
N SER A 122 -0.61 -0.38 -20.36
CA SER A 122 -0.77 0.77 -21.28
C SER A 122 -2.07 0.79 -22.08
N THR A 123 -3.11 0.18 -21.53
CA THR A 123 -4.42 -0.01 -22.19
C THR A 123 -5.58 0.27 -21.25
N GLN A 124 -5.31 0.65 -20.00
CA GLN A 124 -6.32 0.77 -18.96
C GLN A 124 -6.83 2.20 -18.84
N SER A 125 -8.11 2.38 -18.50
CA SER A 125 -8.69 3.71 -18.31
C SER A 125 -8.34 4.29 -16.92
N PRO A 126 -8.49 5.61 -16.70
CA PRO A 126 -8.32 6.21 -15.37
C PRO A 126 -9.21 5.55 -14.31
N GLU A 127 -10.48 5.28 -14.65
CA GLU A 127 -11.43 4.65 -13.72
C GLU A 127 -11.03 3.24 -13.31
N MET A 128 -10.45 2.46 -14.24
CA MET A 128 -9.89 1.14 -13.90
C MET A 128 -8.71 1.25 -12.94
N LEU A 129 -7.92 2.33 -13.05
CA LEU A 129 -6.76 2.60 -12.20
C LEU A 129 -7.12 3.33 -10.90
N GLY A 130 -8.40 3.48 -10.57
CA GLY A 130 -8.83 4.10 -9.31
C GLY A 130 -8.63 5.62 -9.25
N ILE A 131 -8.60 6.30 -10.40
CA ILE A 131 -8.44 7.77 -10.48
C ILE A 131 -9.44 8.42 -11.44
N ASN A 132 -9.79 9.68 -11.17
CA ASN A 132 -10.51 10.53 -12.10
C ASN A 132 -9.55 11.01 -13.21
N GLY A 133 -9.98 10.86 -14.47
CA GLY A 133 -9.23 11.26 -15.67
C GLY A 133 -9.22 12.76 -15.95
N GLU A 134 -10.02 13.57 -15.25
CA GLU A 134 -10.10 15.01 -15.46
C GLU A 134 -8.72 15.68 -15.33
N LYS A 135 -8.38 16.55 -16.30
CA LYS A 135 -7.10 17.30 -16.35
C LYS A 135 -5.84 16.42 -16.37
N ARG A 136 -5.99 15.14 -16.73
CA ARG A 136 -4.87 14.23 -16.92
C ARG A 136 -4.69 13.86 -18.39
N THR A 137 -3.44 13.67 -18.77
CA THR A 137 -3.06 13.20 -20.11
C THR A 137 -2.29 11.90 -19.98
N LEU A 138 -2.60 10.93 -20.85
CA LEU A 138 -1.84 9.69 -20.93
C LEU A 138 -0.44 9.98 -21.48
N LYS A 139 0.60 9.58 -20.74
CA LYS A 139 2.00 9.63 -21.20
C LYS A 139 2.65 8.26 -21.14
N ASN A 140 3.54 8.01 -22.08
CA ASN A 140 4.45 6.86 -22.08
C ASN A 140 5.77 7.26 -21.41
N PHE A 141 6.33 6.32 -20.65
CA PHE A 141 7.63 6.46 -19.99
C PHE A 141 8.48 5.24 -20.31
N ASP A 142 9.69 5.49 -20.80
CA ASP A 142 10.76 4.49 -20.82
C ASP A 142 11.13 4.15 -19.38
N VAL A 143 11.27 2.86 -19.05
CA VAL A 143 11.55 2.45 -17.67
C VAL A 143 13.02 2.10 -17.50
N VAL A 144 13.51 2.21 -16.27
CA VAL A 144 14.83 1.73 -15.87
C VAL A 144 14.70 0.41 -15.09
N PRO A 145 15.78 -0.39 -14.98
CA PRO A 145 15.81 -1.52 -14.07
C PRO A 145 15.44 -1.15 -12.64
N GLY A 146 14.54 -1.92 -12.01
CA GLY A 146 14.04 -1.67 -10.67
C GLY A 146 13.04 -2.71 -10.20
N ASN A 147 12.50 -2.49 -9.01
CA ASN A 147 11.45 -3.30 -8.43
C ASN A 147 10.19 -2.47 -8.21
N GLY A 148 9.03 -3.10 -8.28
CA GLY A 148 7.74 -2.46 -8.04
C GLY A 148 6.73 -3.42 -7.44
N LEU A 149 5.73 -2.87 -6.78
CA LEU A 149 4.60 -3.60 -6.23
C LEU A 149 3.47 -3.63 -7.27
N LYS A 150 3.30 -4.78 -7.92
CA LYS A 150 2.19 -5.05 -8.84
C LYS A 150 0.96 -5.44 -8.02
N SER A 151 -0.15 -4.77 -8.29
CA SER A 151 -1.42 -5.00 -7.59
C SER A 151 -2.61 -4.65 -8.48
N VAL A 152 -3.82 -4.84 -7.96
CA VAL A 152 -5.07 -4.39 -8.59
C VAL A 152 -5.59 -3.15 -7.85
N ALA A 153 -6.09 -2.18 -8.62
CA ALA A 153 -6.71 -0.98 -8.08
C ALA A 153 -8.07 -1.30 -7.45
N LYS A 154 -8.26 -0.80 -6.23
CA LYS A 154 -9.53 -0.91 -5.52
C LYS A 154 -10.55 0.06 -6.11
N PRO A 155 -11.85 -0.30 -6.18
CA PRO A 155 -12.90 0.67 -6.40
C PRO A 155 -12.91 1.70 -5.27
N VAL A 156 -12.66 2.97 -5.60
CA VAL A 156 -12.59 4.08 -4.64
C VAL A 156 -13.36 5.29 -5.16
N VAL A 157 -13.71 6.20 -4.25
CA VAL A 157 -14.23 7.51 -4.64
C VAL A 157 -13.01 8.44 -4.75
N ASP A 158 -12.73 8.94 -5.95
CA ASP A 158 -11.76 10.01 -6.18
C ASP A 158 -12.42 11.36 -5.87
N ASP A 159 -12.26 11.81 -4.64
CA ASP A 159 -12.67 13.11 -4.13
C ASP A 159 -11.53 14.13 -4.04
N TRP A 160 -10.31 13.73 -4.44
CA TRP A 160 -9.11 14.57 -4.38
C TRP A 160 -8.75 15.24 -5.70
N THR A 161 -9.15 14.65 -6.85
CA THR A 161 -8.89 15.23 -8.18
C THR A 161 -9.85 16.38 -8.47
N ASN A 162 -11.13 16.20 -8.17
CA ASN A 162 -12.16 17.23 -8.24
C ASN A 162 -13.14 17.10 -7.05
N PRO A 163 -12.87 17.78 -5.92
CA PRO A 163 -13.71 17.68 -4.73
C PRO A 163 -15.16 18.14 -4.93
N GLU A 164 -15.43 18.99 -5.93
CA GLU A 164 -16.78 19.48 -6.24
C GLU A 164 -17.61 18.44 -7.00
N ASN A 165 -16.96 17.50 -7.68
CA ASN A 165 -17.59 16.41 -8.41
C ASN A 165 -16.82 15.08 -8.22
N PRO A 166 -16.94 14.44 -7.04
CA PRO A 166 -16.27 13.18 -6.75
C PRO A 166 -16.73 12.07 -7.70
N VAL A 167 -15.79 11.22 -8.11
CA VAL A 167 -16.08 10.11 -9.05
C VAL A 167 -15.85 8.77 -8.35
N LEU A 168 -16.86 7.91 -8.32
CA LEU A 168 -16.68 6.50 -7.97
C LEU A 168 -16.02 5.78 -9.15
N THR A 169 -14.79 5.33 -8.96
CA THR A 169 -14.01 4.63 -9.98
C THR A 169 -14.35 3.14 -9.97
N SER A 170 -14.32 2.49 -11.13
CA SER A 170 -14.57 1.04 -11.20
C SER A 170 -13.50 0.20 -10.52
N GLY A 171 -12.25 0.68 -10.44
CA GLY A 171 -11.10 -0.13 -10.04
C GLY A 171 -10.91 -1.33 -10.98
N GLY A 172 -10.20 -2.35 -10.50
CA GLY A 172 -9.96 -3.60 -11.22
C GLY A 172 -8.78 -3.58 -12.18
N GLY A 173 -8.18 -2.42 -12.44
CA GLY A 173 -6.99 -2.29 -13.26
C GLY A 173 -5.72 -2.74 -12.55
N ILE A 174 -4.77 -3.30 -13.30
CA ILE A 174 -3.43 -3.61 -12.81
C ILE A 174 -2.65 -2.31 -12.67
N GLN A 175 -2.02 -2.11 -11.52
CA GLN A 175 -1.17 -0.97 -11.26
C GLN A 175 0.19 -1.44 -10.74
N LEU A 176 1.23 -0.68 -11.08
CA LEU A 176 2.58 -0.89 -10.58
C LEU A 176 3.02 0.32 -9.76
N LEU A 177 3.26 0.11 -8.47
CA LEU A 177 3.83 1.13 -7.58
C LEU A 177 5.34 1.00 -7.54
N VAL A 178 6.05 2.10 -7.83
CA VAL A 178 7.52 2.18 -7.74
C VAL A 178 7.94 3.18 -6.67
N ASN A 179 9.12 2.99 -6.09
CA ASN A 179 9.65 3.91 -5.08
C ASN A 179 10.11 5.24 -5.71
N ASP A 180 10.45 6.20 -4.85
CA ASP A 180 10.87 7.53 -5.30
C ASP A 180 12.19 7.52 -6.06
N GLU A 181 13.13 6.63 -5.71
CA GLU A 181 14.38 6.47 -6.43
C GLU A 181 14.14 6.07 -7.89
N THR A 182 13.36 5.00 -8.11
CA THR A 182 13.01 4.52 -9.45
C THR A 182 12.18 5.53 -10.22
N LYS A 183 11.16 6.15 -9.60
CA LYS A 183 10.39 7.25 -10.20
C LYS A 183 11.30 8.37 -10.69
N ASN A 184 12.25 8.79 -9.86
CA ASN A 184 13.16 9.88 -10.20
C ASN A 184 14.10 9.50 -11.34
N MET A 185 14.58 8.25 -11.40
CA MET A 185 15.37 7.74 -12.54
C MET A 185 14.55 7.71 -13.84
N ILE A 186 13.32 7.20 -13.79
CA ILE A 186 12.38 7.23 -14.93
C ILE A 186 12.17 8.68 -15.39
N SER A 187 11.92 9.60 -14.46
CA SER A 187 11.73 11.02 -14.79
C SER A 187 12.97 11.65 -15.44
N ARG A 188 14.19 11.24 -15.06
CA ARG A 188 15.45 11.77 -15.59
C ARG A 188 15.78 11.31 -17.01
N ILE A 189 15.33 10.13 -17.43
CA ILE A 189 15.57 9.64 -18.79
C ILE A 189 14.46 10.07 -19.75
N ASN A 190 13.26 10.31 -19.23
CA ASN A 190 12.11 10.79 -20.00
C ASN A 190 12.02 12.33 -19.98
N LEU A 191 13.12 13.03 -20.25
CA LEU A 191 13.20 14.50 -20.24
C LEU A 191 12.32 15.13 -21.32
N ARG A 192 11.00 15.16 -21.09
CA ARG A 192 9.99 15.95 -21.81
C ARG A 192 8.78 16.21 -20.88
N GLY A 193 8.93 17.19 -19.99
CA GLY A 193 7.81 18.09 -19.68
C GLY A 193 7.68 19.05 -20.87
N VAL A 194 6.45 19.37 -21.28
CA VAL A 194 6.13 20.16 -22.48
C VAL A 194 6.97 21.43 -22.59
#